data_AF-A0A268KC10-F1
#
_entry.id   AF-A0A268KC10-F1
#
_cell.length_a   1.000
_cell.length_b   1.000
_cell.length_c   1.000
_cell.angle_alpha   90.00
_cell.angle_beta   90.00
_cell.angle_gamma   90.00
#
_symmetry.space_group_name_H-M   'P 1'
#
loop_
_entity.id
_entity.type
_entity.pdbx_description
1 polymer ?
#
loop_
_entity_poly.entity_id
_entity_poly.type
_entity_poly.pdbx_seq_one_letter_code
_entity_poly.pdbx_strand_id
1 'polypeptide(L)' 'MTNNNKPKPDDRSDNAEKLQAMIHDTLENIEAAEDSKAFTDSETQLQQIDAKNERRRESIESYRAEIKDEV' A
#
# COMPACT_ATOMS: atom_id res chain seq x y z
N MET A 1 -21.15 -41.99 -3.61
CA MET A 1 -21.19 -40.54 -3.39
C MET A 1 -19.82 -39.99 -3.78
N THR A 2 -19.64 -39.55 -5.02
CA THR A 2 -18.39 -38.94 -5.49
C THR A 2 -18.37 -37.50 -4.99
N ASN A 3 -17.59 -37.24 -3.93
CA ASN A 3 -17.37 -35.89 -3.42
C ASN A 3 -16.50 -35.12 -4.43
N ASN A 4 -17.14 -34.50 -5.42
CA ASN A 4 -16.51 -33.50 -6.27
C ASN A 4 -16.25 -32.24 -5.45
N ASN A 5 -15.23 -32.27 -4.59
CA ASN A 5 -14.67 -31.06 -4.01
C ASN A 5 -13.78 -30.40 -5.07
N LYS A 6 -14.41 -29.77 -6.06
CA LYS A 6 -13.69 -28.92 -7.01
C LYS A 6 -13.36 -27.64 -6.24
N PRO A 7 -12.07 -27.30 -6.03
CA PRO A 7 -11.72 -26.03 -5.41
C PRO A 7 -12.43 -24.93 -6.20
N LYS A 8 -13.10 -24.01 -5.50
CA LYS A 8 -13.55 -22.78 -6.16
C LYS A 8 -12.29 -22.13 -6.76
N PRO A 9 -12.33 -21.62 -8.00
CA PRO A 9 -11.26 -20.77 -8.48
C PRO A 9 -11.06 -19.66 -7.43
N ASP A 10 -9.84 -19.52 -6.92
CA ASP A 10 -9.52 -18.45 -5.98
C ASP A 10 -9.86 -17.14 -6.67
N ASP A 11 -10.82 -16.41 -6.10
CA ASP A 11 -11.21 -15.11 -6.63
C ASP A 11 -10.18 -14.09 -6.16
N ARG A 12 -9.09 -13.98 -6.93
CA ARG A 12 -7.97 -13.07 -6.64
C ARG A 12 -8.35 -11.61 -6.85
N SER A 13 -9.57 -11.31 -7.33
CA SER A 13 -10.04 -9.94 -7.48
C SER A 13 -10.18 -9.21 -6.12
N ASP A 14 -10.54 -9.94 -5.05
CA ASP A 14 -10.60 -9.40 -3.68
C ASP A 14 -9.24 -8.88 -3.18
N ASN A 15 -8.14 -9.50 -3.62
CA ASN A 15 -6.79 -9.08 -3.22
C ASN A 15 -6.38 -7.82 -3.97
N ALA A 16 -6.67 -7.73 -5.28
CA ALA A 16 -6.40 -6.54 -6.06
C ALA A 16 -7.16 -5.31 -5.51
N GLU A 17 -8.42 -5.46 -5.10
CA GLU A 17 -9.20 -4.38 -4.48
C GLU A 17 -8.59 -3.93 -3.15
N LYS A 18 -8.20 -4.88 -2.28
CA LYS A 18 -7.52 -4.56 -1.01
C LYS A 18 -6.19 -3.85 -1.22
N LEU A 19 -5.38 -4.31 -2.18
CA LEU A 19 -4.09 -3.69 -2.52
C LEU A 19 -4.29 -2.27 -3.05
N GLN A 20 -5.32 -2.03 -3.87
CA GLN A 20 -5.67 -0.68 -4.33
C GLN A 20 -6.07 0.24 -3.17
N ALA A 21 -6.89 -0.25 -2.23
CA ALA A 21 -7.25 0.51 -1.03
C ALA A 21 -6.01 0.85 -0.18
N MET A 22 -5.12 -0.12 0.05
CA MET A 22 -3.87 0.13 0.80
C MET A 22 -2.96 1.14 0.10
N ILE A 23 -2.88 1.12 -1.24
CA ILE A 23 -2.14 2.14 -2.01
C ILE A 23 -2.74 3.52 -1.78
N HIS A 24 -4.07 3.66 -1.87
CA HIS A 24 -4.75 4.92 -1.65
C HIS A 24 -4.50 5.48 -0.24
N ASP A 25 -4.73 4.67 0.80
CA ASP A 25 -4.47 5.05 2.19
C ASP A 25 -3.00 5.44 2.40
N THR A 26 -2.07 4.73 1.75
CA THR A 26 -0.64 5.03 1.87
C THR A 26 -0.27 6.35 1.20
N LEU A 27 -0.90 6.69 0.07
CA LEU A 27 -0.72 7.97 -0.60
C LEU A 27 -1.25 9.13 0.25
N GLU A 28 -2.45 9.02 0.82
CA GLU A 28 -2.99 10.03 1.74
C GLU A 28 -2.09 10.22 2.97
N ASN A 29 -1.53 9.13 3.49
CA ASN A 29 -0.57 9.17 4.59
C ASN A 29 0.78 9.83 4.23
N ILE A 30 1.20 9.77 2.96
CA ILE A 30 2.38 10.50 2.48
C ILE A 30 2.04 11.98 2.43
N GLU A 31 0.92 12.36 1.80
CA GLU A 31 0.47 13.75 1.66
C GLU A 31 0.29 14.41 3.03
N ALA A 32 -0.46 13.80 3.94
CA ALA A 32 -0.64 14.33 5.30
C ALA A 32 0.68 14.48 6.07
N ALA A 33 1.66 13.60 5.81
CA ALA A 33 2.98 13.71 6.43
C ALA A 33 3.82 14.83 5.80
N GLU A 34 3.75 15.03 4.48
CA GLU A 34 4.37 16.19 3.81
C GLU A 34 3.77 17.51 4.33
N ASP A 35 2.45 17.60 4.45
CA ASP A 35 1.77 18.78 5.02
C ASP A 35 2.21 19.04 6.46
N SER A 36 2.44 17.97 7.24
CA SER A 36 2.90 18.09 8.62
C SER A 36 4.27 18.76 8.75
N LYS A 37 5.11 18.72 7.69
CA LYS A 37 6.42 19.37 7.67
C LYS A 37 6.30 20.89 7.80
N ALA A 38 5.20 21.49 7.34
CA ALA A 38 4.97 22.93 7.46
C ALA A 38 4.82 23.41 8.92
N PHE A 39 4.61 22.48 9.87
CA PHE A 39 4.40 22.79 11.28
C PHE A 39 5.60 22.43 12.17
N THR A 40 6.74 22.05 11.59
CA THR A 40 7.94 21.68 12.35
C THR A 40 9.21 22.28 11.75
N ASP A 41 10.05 22.87 12.60
CA ASP A 41 11.39 23.34 12.25
C ASP A 41 12.48 22.32 12.66
N SER A 42 12.09 21.17 13.21
CA SER A 42 13.03 20.15 13.68
C SER A 42 13.59 19.36 12.50
N GLU A 43 14.87 19.55 12.20
CA GLU A 43 15.59 18.80 11.15
C GLU A 43 15.45 17.28 11.34
N THR A 44 15.53 16.79 12.57
CA THR A 44 15.33 15.37 12.89
C THR A 44 13.92 14.89 12.50
N GLN A 45 12.87 15.68 12.77
CA GLN A 45 11.51 15.30 12.40
C GLN A 45 11.33 15.31 10.88
N LEU A 46 11.86 16.32 10.18
CA LEU A 46 11.82 16.39 8.73
C LEU A 46 12.47 15.16 8.09
N GLN A 47 13.68 14.79 8.53
CA GLN A 47 14.39 13.60 8.06
C GLN A 47 13.62 12.30 8.34
N GLN A 48 12.95 12.20 9.50
CA GLN A 48 12.12 11.04 9.83
C GLN A 48 10.89 10.93 8.94
N ILE A 49 10.23 12.05 8.64
CA ILE A 49 9.10 12.11 7.72
C ILE A 49 9.57 11.66 6.33
N ASP A 50 10.66 12.21 5.82
CA ASP A 50 11.23 11.84 4.51
C ASP A 50 11.56 10.36 4.43
N ALA A 51 12.30 9.83 5.40
CA ALA A 51 12.68 8.41 5.42
C ALA A 51 11.46 7.49 5.52
N LYS A 52 10.39 7.91 6.21
CA LYS A 52 9.14 7.15 6.29
C LYS A 52 8.37 7.20 4.99
N ASN A 53 8.30 8.36 4.34
CA ASN A 53 7.66 8.54 3.04
C ASN A 53 8.37 7.75 1.94
N GLU A 54 9.70 7.64 2.00
CA GLU A 54 10.45 6.82 1.05
C GLU A 54 10.10 5.34 1.17
N ARG A 55 10.10 4.79 2.38
CA ARG A 55 9.66 3.39 2.61
C ARG A 55 8.22 3.15 2.17
N ARG A 56 7.32 4.13 2.33
CA ARG A 56 5.94 4.04 1.84
C ARG A 56 5.86 3.97 0.32
N ARG A 57 6.72 4.69 -0.41
CA ARG A 57 6.82 4.58 -1.88
C ARG A 57 7.28 3.19 -2.30
N GLU A 58 8.29 2.62 -1.63
CA GLU A 58 8.74 1.24 -1.87
C GLU A 58 7.61 0.22 -1.62
N SER A 59 6.82 0.39 -0.56
CA SER A 59 5.63 -0.42 -0.30
C SER A 59 4.58 -0.30 -1.41
N ILE A 60 4.29 0.92 -1.89
CA ILE A 60 3.35 1.15 -2.99
C ILE A 60 3.80 0.43 -4.26
N GLU A 61 5.10 0.51 -4.61
CA GLU A 61 5.62 -0.20 -5.78
C GLU A 61 5.51 -1.72 -5.63
N SER A 62 5.71 -2.24 -4.42
CA SER A 62 5.49 -3.66 -4.13
C SER A 62 4.02 -4.06 -4.31
N TYR A 63 3.07 -3.26 -3.80
CA TYR A 63 1.64 -3.51 -3.98
C TYR A 63 1.22 -3.43 -5.46
N ARG A 64 1.78 -2.48 -6.21
CA ARG A 64 1.54 -2.36 -7.66
C ARG A 64 2.04 -3.57 -8.44
N ALA A 65 3.22 -4.08 -8.08
CA ALA A 65 3.76 -5.30 -8.66
C ALA A 65 2.87 -6.50 -8.34
N GLU A 66 2.42 -6.63 -7.09
CA GLU A 66 1.52 -7.71 -6.66
C GLU A 66 0.19 -7.67 -7.43
N ILE A 67 -0.47 -6.51 -7.51
CA ILE A 67 -1.67 -6.33 -8.32
C ILE A 67 -1.42 -6.82 -9.75
N LYS A 68 -0.34 -6.36 -10.40
CA LYS A 68 -0.03 -6.72 -11.79
C LYS A 68 0.19 -8.22 -12.01
N ASP A 69 0.69 -8.93 -11.01
CA ASP A 69 0.87 -10.39 -11.07
C ASP A 69 -0.44 -11.15 -10.78
N GLU A 70 -1.44 -10.49 -10.18
CA GLU A 70 -2.76 -11.06 -9.89
C GLU A 70 -3.82 -10.81 -10.97
N VAL A 71 -3.78 -9.69 -11.71
CA VAL A 71 -4.73 -9.31 -12.79
C VAL A 71 -4.26 -9.64 -14.22
#